data_AF-A0A1X1TC08-F1
#
_entry.id   AF-A0A1X1TC08-F1
#
_cell.length_a   1.000
_cell.length_b   1.000
_cell.length_c   1.000
_cell.angle_alpha   90.00
_cell.angle_beta   90.00
_cell.angle_gamma   90.00
#
_symmetry.space_group_name_H-M   'P 1'
#
loop_
_entity.id
_entity.type
_entity.pdbx_description
1 polymer ?
#
loop_
_entity_poly.entity_id
_entity_poly.type
_entity_poly.pdbx_seq_one_letter_code
_entity_poly.pdbx_strand_id
1 'polypeptide(L)'
;MDADTYLHSVLSKITAPTGVSGPGNIIRAGLLPYVSQWAGRQLVSLDVSGSYAKGTAILGGTDVDLFASLRPETSQTLKEIYDSLASYLGGQGFSVRRQNVSINVTYQSKSVDITPGRLRNAYSTDHSIWVSRQNTWQQTNVGRHIQSIGGSAHTDVIRLMKRWRKLHSLEFPSFAVELAVLRGLQQTSRYSGLASRFNLVLEFLRDRIGTAQLIDPANSNNDVADELTTAEKTSIATQARQSRNATYWEQVVW
;
A
#
# COMPACT_ATOMS: atom_id res chain seq x y z
N MET A 1 -2.44 32.37 -4.29
CA MET A 1 -1.58 31.22 -3.89
C MET A 1 -1.25 30.49 -5.17
N ASP A 2 0.03 30.24 -5.47
CA ASP A 2 0.39 29.43 -6.64
C ASP A 2 0.03 27.94 -6.43
N ALA A 3 0.05 27.17 -7.51
CA ALA A 3 -0.37 25.77 -7.52
C ALA A 3 0.44 24.89 -6.55
N ASP A 4 1.76 25.06 -6.51
CA ASP A 4 2.63 24.26 -5.65
C ASP A 4 2.37 24.58 -4.18
N THR A 5 2.26 25.87 -3.82
CA THR A 5 1.93 26.31 -2.47
C THR A 5 0.58 25.75 -2.02
N TYR A 6 -0.43 25.76 -2.90
CA TYR A 6 -1.73 25.16 -2.60
C TYR A 6 -1.63 23.66 -2.32
N LEU A 7 -0.97 22.91 -3.20
CA LEU A 7 -0.80 21.47 -3.04
C LEU A 7 0.01 21.09 -1.79
N HIS A 8 1.03 21.88 -1.44
CA HIS A 8 1.73 21.72 -0.17
C HIS A 8 0.82 21.94 1.05
N SER A 9 -0.10 22.91 0.98
CA SER A 9 -1.09 23.13 2.04
C SER A 9 -2.10 21.99 2.16
N VAL A 10 -2.43 21.31 1.06
CA VAL A 10 -3.25 20.09 1.08
C VAL A 10 -2.45 18.96 1.70
N LEU A 11 -1.20 18.77 1.30
CA LEU A 11 -0.32 17.74 1.85
C LEU A 11 -0.17 17.82 3.36
N SER A 12 0.02 19.02 3.92
CA SER A 12 0.14 19.19 5.38
C SER A 12 -1.13 18.78 6.13
N LYS A 13 -2.30 18.90 5.49
CA LYS A 13 -3.60 18.51 6.08
C LYS A 13 -3.89 17.02 5.94
N ILE A 14 -3.36 16.34 4.91
CA ILE A 14 -3.69 14.93 4.63
C ILE A 14 -2.60 13.96 5.04
N THR A 15 -1.36 14.39 5.28
CA THR A 15 -0.25 13.49 5.55
C THR A 15 -0.41 12.82 6.91
N ALA A 16 -0.43 11.49 6.93
CA ALA A 16 -0.44 10.75 8.18
C ALA A 16 0.95 10.80 8.84
N PRO A 17 1.03 10.94 10.18
CA PRO A 17 2.30 10.81 10.91
C PRO A 17 2.92 9.42 10.67
N THR A 18 4.23 9.39 10.48
CA THR A 18 5.01 8.15 10.29
C THR A 18 6.23 8.16 11.24
N GLY A 19 7.05 7.11 11.19
CA GLY A 19 8.21 6.97 12.08
C GLY A 19 7.86 6.33 13.43
N VAL A 20 8.81 6.41 14.37
CA VAL A 20 8.77 5.66 15.65
C VAL A 20 7.55 6.02 16.50
N SER A 21 7.15 7.29 16.51
CA SER A 21 5.98 7.79 17.23
C SER A 21 4.71 7.80 16.38
N GLY A 22 4.75 7.29 15.15
CA GLY A 22 3.61 7.23 14.26
C GLY A 22 2.62 6.11 14.63
N PRO A 23 1.34 6.21 14.20
CA PRO A 23 0.31 5.20 14.49
C PRO A 23 0.73 3.78 14.13
N GLY A 24 1.42 3.59 13.01
CA GLY A 24 1.89 2.25 12.60
C GLY A 24 2.77 1.58 13.64
N ASN A 25 3.76 2.30 14.21
CA ASN A 25 4.68 1.73 15.20
C ASN A 25 4.04 1.56 16.57
N ILE A 26 3.13 2.46 16.97
CA ILE A 26 2.37 2.32 18.21
C ILE A 26 1.50 1.06 18.16
N ILE A 27 0.76 0.87 17.06
CA ILE A 27 -0.10 -0.30 16.84
C ILE A 27 0.74 -1.59 16.75
N ARG A 28 1.86 -1.56 16.01
CA ARG A 28 2.81 -2.67 15.95
C ARG A 28 3.29 -3.09 17.34
N ALA A 29 3.70 -2.13 18.18
CA ALA A 29 4.18 -2.40 19.53
C ALA A 29 3.08 -3.03 20.41
N GLY A 30 1.84 -2.55 20.29
CA GLY A 30 0.70 -3.12 21.02
C GLY A 30 0.29 -4.53 20.56
N LEU A 31 0.45 -4.85 19.28
CA LEU A 31 0.10 -6.17 18.72
C LEU A 31 1.24 -7.19 18.76
N LEU A 32 2.49 -6.73 18.96
CA LEU A 32 3.67 -7.61 19.01
C LEU A 32 3.53 -8.77 20.01
N PRO A 33 3.07 -8.58 21.26
CA PRO A 33 2.94 -9.69 22.21
C PRO A 33 2.03 -10.82 21.70
N TYR A 34 0.91 -10.47 21.06
CA TYR A 34 -0.03 -11.45 20.50
C TYR A 34 0.59 -12.23 19.34
N VAL A 35 1.25 -11.53 18.41
CA VAL A 35 1.90 -12.17 17.25
C VAL A 35 3.10 -13.02 17.69
N SER A 36 3.88 -12.55 18.67
CA SER A 36 4.98 -13.31 19.26
C SER A 36 4.51 -14.59 19.94
N GLN A 37 3.39 -14.54 20.66
CA GLN A 37 2.82 -15.74 21.28
C GLN A 37 2.25 -16.71 20.24
N TRP A 38 1.60 -16.22 19.18
CA TRP A 38 1.11 -17.05 18.08
C TRP A 38 2.23 -17.80 17.34
N ALA A 39 3.24 -17.06 16.88
CA ALA A 39 4.30 -17.61 16.04
C ALA A 39 5.42 -18.30 16.85
N GLY A 40 5.54 -17.97 18.14
CA GLY A 40 6.58 -18.51 19.02
C GLY A 40 7.97 -18.32 18.43
N ARG A 41 8.78 -19.39 18.44
CA ARG A 41 10.15 -19.38 17.92
C ARG A 41 10.25 -19.16 16.41
N GLN A 42 9.14 -19.30 15.67
CA GLN A 42 9.11 -19.11 14.23
C GLN A 42 9.08 -17.63 13.83
N LEU A 43 8.70 -16.73 14.74
CA LEU A 43 8.70 -15.30 14.45
C LEU A 43 10.13 -14.79 14.28
N VAL A 44 10.40 -14.16 13.15
CA VAL A 44 11.62 -13.39 12.92
C VAL A 44 11.38 -11.93 13.30
N SER A 45 10.28 -11.35 12.83
CA SER A 45 9.92 -9.97 13.11
C SER A 45 8.43 -9.71 12.90
N LEU A 46 7.94 -8.64 13.54
CA LEU A 46 6.69 -7.98 13.20
C LEU A 46 7.02 -6.53 12.86
N ASP A 47 6.82 -6.18 11.60
CA ASP A 47 7.22 -4.88 11.04
C ASP A 47 6.01 -4.11 10.52
N VAL A 48 6.07 -2.78 10.61
CA VAL A 48 5.14 -1.93 9.87
C VAL A 48 5.43 -2.12 8.38
N SER A 49 4.39 -2.32 7.59
CA SER A 49 4.47 -2.45 6.13
C SER A 49 3.51 -1.45 5.46
N GLY A 50 3.17 -1.72 4.19
CA GLY A 50 2.16 -0.95 3.45
C GLY A 50 2.41 0.56 3.46
N SER A 51 1.33 1.34 3.49
CA SER A 51 1.42 2.79 3.24
C SER A 51 2.15 3.56 4.34
N TYR A 52 2.06 3.11 5.60
CA TYR A 52 2.79 3.76 6.71
C TYR A 52 4.30 3.57 6.57
N ALA A 53 4.77 2.36 6.26
CA ALA A 53 6.19 2.08 6.09
C ALA A 53 6.79 2.75 4.84
N LYS A 54 6.01 2.84 3.76
CA LYS A 54 6.39 3.54 2.52
C LYS A 54 6.37 5.06 2.64
N GLY A 55 5.82 5.61 3.73
CA GLY A 55 5.61 7.05 3.85
C GLY A 55 4.61 7.57 2.83
N THR A 56 3.54 6.82 2.54
CA THR A 56 2.49 7.20 1.57
C THR A 56 1.09 7.16 2.19
N ALA A 57 1.01 7.04 3.52
CA ALA A 57 -0.23 7.04 4.28
C ALA A 57 -0.88 8.44 4.32
N ILE A 58 -2.21 8.46 4.22
CA ILE A 58 -3.02 9.67 4.36
C ILE A 58 -4.02 9.54 5.52
N LEU A 59 -4.33 10.65 6.17
CA LEU A 59 -5.26 10.71 7.30
C LEU A 59 -6.68 10.28 6.87
N GLY A 60 -7.34 9.53 7.76
CA GLY A 60 -8.73 9.13 7.59
C GLY A 60 -9.01 8.17 6.42
N GLY A 61 -8.00 7.46 5.90
CA GLY A 61 -8.20 6.54 4.78
C GLY A 61 -7.09 5.52 4.57
N THR A 62 -6.31 5.21 5.60
CA THR A 62 -5.20 4.25 5.50
C THR A 62 -5.21 3.34 6.72
N ASP A 63 -5.34 2.04 6.44
CA ASP A 63 -5.24 0.97 7.43
C ASP A 63 -3.78 0.79 7.84
N VAL A 64 -3.55 0.24 9.04
CA VAL A 64 -2.20 -0.10 9.48
C VAL A 64 -1.84 -1.48 8.97
N ASP A 65 -0.91 -1.56 8.03
CA ASP A 65 -0.40 -2.83 7.54
C ASP A 65 0.77 -3.31 8.41
N LEU A 66 0.69 -4.52 8.94
CA LEU A 66 1.78 -5.20 9.65
C LEU A 66 2.18 -6.48 8.90
N PHE A 67 3.47 -6.76 8.85
CA PHE A 67 3.99 -7.97 8.24
C PHE A 67 4.66 -8.84 9.31
N ALA A 68 4.13 -10.05 9.50
CA ALA A 68 4.70 -11.04 10.41
C ALA A 68 5.61 -11.99 9.62
N SER A 69 6.92 -11.76 9.71
CA SER A 69 7.94 -12.56 9.04
C SER A 69 8.22 -13.83 9.84
N LEU A 70 8.04 -14.98 9.21
CA LEU A 70 8.31 -16.30 9.78
C LEU A 70 9.56 -16.94 9.17
N ARG A 71 10.23 -17.79 9.96
CA ARG A 71 11.43 -18.54 9.57
C ARG A 71 11.16 -19.44 8.36
N PRO A 72 12.15 -19.67 7.48
CA PRO A 72 11.99 -20.55 6.33
C PRO A 72 11.70 -22.01 6.72
N GLU A 73 12.14 -22.45 7.90
CA GLU A 73 11.90 -23.79 8.44
C GLU A 73 10.50 -23.98 9.07
N THR A 74 9.62 -22.97 9.00
CA THR A 74 8.24 -23.10 9.49
C THR A 74 7.52 -24.20 8.71
N SER A 75 7.19 -25.30 9.40
CA SER A 75 6.70 -26.55 8.80
C SER A 75 5.28 -26.46 8.24
N GLN A 76 4.45 -25.57 8.78
CA GLN A 76 3.09 -25.33 8.31
C GLN A 76 3.08 -24.85 6.86
N THR A 77 2.07 -25.25 6.10
CA THR A 77 1.76 -24.67 4.79
C THR A 77 1.37 -23.19 4.93
N LEU A 78 1.48 -22.42 3.84
CA LEU A 78 1.12 -21.00 3.86
C LEU A 78 -0.35 -20.78 4.21
N LYS A 79 -1.24 -21.68 3.75
CA LYS A 79 -2.65 -21.68 4.13
C LYS A 79 -2.84 -21.95 5.62
N GLU A 80 -2.15 -22.94 6.20
CA GLU A 80 -2.21 -23.22 7.64
C GLU A 80 -1.66 -22.06 8.48
N ILE A 81 -0.58 -21.40 8.02
CA ILE A 81 -0.06 -20.20 8.66
C ILE A 81 -1.15 -19.11 8.69
N TYR A 82 -1.73 -18.79 7.53
CA TYR A 82 -2.81 -17.81 7.40
C TYR A 82 -4.05 -18.17 8.23
N ASP A 83 -4.45 -19.45 8.21
CA ASP A 83 -5.60 -19.94 8.95
C ASP A 83 -5.37 -19.92 10.47
N SER A 84 -4.18 -20.32 10.92
CA SER A 84 -3.80 -20.32 12.33
C SER A 84 -3.71 -18.91 12.92
N LEU A 85 -3.22 -17.93 12.17
CA LEU A 85 -3.20 -16.53 12.61
C LEU A 85 -4.61 -16.02 12.92
N ALA A 86 -5.54 -16.26 11.99
CA ALA A 86 -6.92 -15.81 12.15
C ALA A 86 -7.61 -16.51 13.34
N SER A 87 -7.45 -17.83 13.45
CA SER A 87 -8.01 -18.60 14.57
C SER A 87 -7.43 -18.16 15.90
N TYR A 88 -6.11 -17.92 15.95
CA TYR A 88 -5.44 -17.44 17.16
C TYR A 88 -5.95 -16.07 17.60
N LEU A 89 -5.97 -15.09 16.69
CA LEU A 89 -6.45 -13.74 17.00
C LEU A 89 -7.93 -13.77 17.41
N GLY A 90 -8.77 -14.59 16.77
CA GLY A 90 -10.15 -14.79 17.20
C GLY A 90 -10.25 -15.36 18.61
N GLY A 91 -9.41 -16.34 18.95
CA GLY A 91 -9.30 -16.89 20.31
C GLY A 91 -8.80 -15.90 21.36
N GLN A 92 -8.07 -14.86 20.95
CA GLN A 92 -7.67 -13.73 21.82
C GLN A 92 -8.77 -12.65 21.95
N GLY A 93 -9.96 -12.87 21.35
CA GLY A 93 -11.10 -11.97 21.45
C GLY A 93 -11.11 -10.84 20.41
N PHE A 94 -10.22 -10.86 19.42
CA PHE A 94 -10.29 -9.90 18.31
C PHE A 94 -11.46 -10.23 17.39
N SER A 95 -12.16 -9.19 16.91
CA SER A 95 -13.05 -9.34 15.76
C SER A 95 -12.18 -9.46 14.50
N VAL A 96 -12.16 -10.67 13.92
CA VAL A 96 -11.29 -11.04 12.82
C VAL A 96 -12.04 -11.04 11.50
N ARG A 97 -11.47 -10.41 10.47
CA ARG A 97 -11.92 -10.51 9.08
C ARG A 97 -10.80 -10.99 8.18
N ARG A 98 -11.01 -12.13 7.51
CA ARG A 98 -10.08 -12.68 6.51
C ARG A 98 -10.09 -11.82 5.24
N GLN A 99 -8.92 -11.37 4.79
CA GLN A 99 -8.72 -10.71 3.49
C GLN A 99 -7.95 -11.62 2.52
N ASN A 100 -7.64 -11.15 1.30
CA ASN A 100 -6.98 -11.99 0.30
C ASN A 100 -5.62 -12.53 0.80
N VAL A 101 -4.79 -11.67 1.39
CA VAL A 101 -3.43 -12.03 1.84
C VAL A 101 -3.18 -11.77 3.32
N SER A 102 -4.09 -11.08 4.00
CA SER A 102 -3.94 -10.63 5.39
C SER A 102 -5.13 -11.02 6.25
N ILE A 103 -4.95 -10.91 7.55
CA ILE A 103 -5.98 -11.00 8.57
C ILE A 103 -6.21 -9.60 9.14
N ASN A 104 -7.41 -9.07 8.95
CA ASN A 104 -7.80 -7.78 9.47
C ASN A 104 -8.34 -7.91 10.90
N VAL A 105 -7.94 -7.00 11.78
CA VAL A 105 -8.48 -6.82 13.13
C VAL A 105 -8.67 -5.33 13.43
N THR A 106 -9.55 -5.03 14.38
CA THR A 106 -9.64 -3.69 14.97
C THR A 106 -8.84 -3.64 16.26
N TYR A 107 -7.87 -2.74 16.34
CA TYR A 107 -7.08 -2.48 17.56
C TYR A 107 -6.99 -0.99 17.83
N GLN A 108 -7.36 -0.55 19.04
CA GLN A 108 -7.40 0.87 19.44
C GLN A 108 -8.13 1.76 18.41
N SER A 109 -9.30 1.31 17.96
CA SER A 109 -10.13 2.00 16.95
C SER A 109 -9.46 2.19 15.58
N LYS A 110 -8.41 1.41 15.28
CA LYS A 110 -7.75 1.36 13.97
C LYS A 110 -7.99 0.00 13.31
N SER A 111 -8.25 0.03 12.01
CA SER A 111 -8.20 -1.15 11.15
C SER A 111 -6.73 -1.53 10.94
N VAL A 112 -6.39 -2.79 11.21
CA VAL A 112 -5.03 -3.32 11.11
C VAL A 112 -5.04 -4.60 10.28
N ASP A 113 -4.24 -4.63 9.22
CA ASP A 113 -4.05 -5.81 8.37
C ASP A 113 -2.73 -6.49 8.71
N ILE A 114 -2.79 -7.72 9.23
CA ILE A 114 -1.61 -8.51 9.56
C ILE A 114 -1.41 -9.57 8.47
N THR A 115 -0.32 -9.44 7.71
CA THR A 115 0.05 -10.39 6.65
C THR A 115 1.14 -11.33 7.17
N PRO A 116 0.86 -12.62 7.35
CA PRO A 116 1.90 -13.58 7.69
C PRO A 116 2.63 -14.06 6.43
N GLY A 117 3.96 -14.06 6.46
CA GLY A 117 4.78 -14.52 5.35
C GLY A 117 5.95 -15.37 5.82
N ARG A 118 6.24 -16.44 5.07
CA ARG A 118 7.38 -17.33 5.34
C ARG A 118 8.56 -16.90 4.48
N LEU A 119 9.72 -16.69 5.10
CA LEU A 119 10.97 -16.45 4.39
C LEU A 119 11.25 -17.59 3.40
N ARG A 120 11.75 -17.27 2.21
CA ARG A 120 12.03 -18.30 1.19
C ARG A 120 13.27 -19.14 1.52
N ASN A 121 14.26 -18.53 2.17
CA ASN A 121 15.47 -19.18 2.69
C ASN A 121 16.19 -18.23 3.68
N ALA A 122 17.19 -18.75 4.39
CA ALA A 122 17.92 -18.01 5.43
C ALA A 122 18.73 -16.79 4.92
N TYR A 123 18.99 -16.70 3.62
CA TYR A 123 19.80 -15.64 2.99
C TYR A 123 18.98 -14.66 2.15
N SER A 124 17.66 -14.85 2.09
CA SER A 124 16.76 -14.03 1.28
C SER A 124 15.93 -13.11 2.17
N THR A 125 15.56 -11.96 1.61
CA THR A 125 14.54 -11.07 2.16
C THR A 125 13.16 -11.29 1.52
N ASP A 126 13.05 -12.22 0.58
CA ASP A 126 11.79 -12.54 -0.09
C ASP A 126 10.97 -13.52 0.77
N HIS A 127 9.66 -13.31 0.76
CA HIS A 127 8.70 -14.14 1.48
C HIS A 127 7.71 -14.77 0.50
N SER A 128 7.19 -15.93 0.88
CA SER A 128 5.98 -16.48 0.31
C SER A 128 4.80 -16.17 1.24
N ILE A 129 3.70 -15.69 0.65
CA ILE A 129 2.44 -15.42 1.35
C ILE A 129 1.29 -16.21 0.71
N TRP A 130 0.24 -16.47 1.49
CA TRP A 130 -0.98 -17.11 1.00
C TRP A 130 -1.89 -16.11 0.28
N VAL A 131 -2.49 -16.53 -0.84
CA VAL A 131 -3.48 -15.77 -1.62
C VAL A 131 -4.79 -16.54 -1.59
N SER A 132 -5.66 -16.17 -0.66
CA SER A 132 -6.86 -16.94 -0.32
C SER A 132 -7.90 -17.01 -1.44
N ARG A 133 -8.08 -15.93 -2.21
CA ARG A 133 -9.06 -15.89 -3.32
C ARG A 133 -8.71 -16.83 -4.47
N GLN A 134 -7.43 -17.12 -4.66
CA GLN A 134 -6.91 -17.96 -5.74
C GLN A 134 -6.45 -19.35 -5.25
N ASN A 135 -6.53 -19.59 -3.95
CA ASN A 135 -6.04 -20.81 -3.31
C ASN A 135 -4.59 -21.16 -3.72
N THR A 136 -3.72 -20.15 -3.73
CA THR A 136 -2.33 -20.26 -4.17
C THR A 136 -1.41 -19.41 -3.27
N TRP A 137 -0.13 -19.32 -3.63
CA TRP A 137 0.83 -18.45 -2.98
C TRP A 137 1.43 -17.44 -3.97
N GLN A 138 1.97 -16.35 -3.44
CA GLN A 138 2.78 -15.43 -4.23
C GLN A 138 4.02 -14.98 -3.47
N GLN A 139 5.05 -14.55 -4.20
CA GLN A 139 6.22 -13.91 -3.62
C GLN A 139 5.91 -12.45 -3.27
N THR A 140 6.49 -11.98 -2.17
CA THR A 140 6.51 -10.57 -1.80
C THR A 140 7.84 -10.19 -1.13
N ASN A 141 8.11 -8.90 -1.02
CA ASN A 141 9.27 -8.35 -0.32
C ASN A 141 8.95 -6.93 0.18
N VAL A 142 8.63 -6.83 1.47
CA VAL A 142 8.26 -5.56 2.10
C VAL A 142 9.38 -4.53 2.01
N GLY A 143 10.63 -4.95 2.21
CA GLY A 143 11.79 -4.07 2.10
C GLY A 143 11.94 -3.46 0.71
N ARG A 144 11.74 -4.27 -0.34
CA ARG A 144 11.79 -3.80 -1.73
C ARG A 144 10.64 -2.86 -2.06
N HIS A 145 9.43 -3.09 -1.52
CA HIS A 145 8.33 -2.13 -1.65
C HIS A 145 8.66 -0.79 -1.00
N ILE A 146 9.24 -0.80 0.22
CA ILE A 146 9.66 0.40 0.93
C ILE A 146 10.76 1.13 0.14
N GLN A 147 11.77 0.43 -0.36
CA GLN A 147 12.84 1.04 -1.14
C GLN A 147 12.33 1.64 -2.45
N SER A 148 11.58 0.88 -3.24
CA SER A 148 11.11 1.32 -4.56
C SER A 148 10.10 2.47 -4.48
N ILE A 149 9.24 2.48 -3.45
CA ILE A 149 8.17 3.49 -3.33
C ILE A 149 8.58 4.60 -2.38
N GLY A 150 8.94 4.27 -1.14
CA GLY A 150 9.36 5.25 -0.14
C GLY A 150 10.64 5.99 -0.53
N GLY A 151 11.56 5.31 -1.24
CA GLY A 151 12.79 5.91 -1.76
C GLY A 151 12.65 6.69 -3.07
N SER A 152 11.46 6.77 -3.69
CA SER A 152 11.26 7.31 -5.04
C SER A 152 11.27 8.85 -5.18
N ALA A 153 11.41 9.60 -4.09
CA ALA A 153 11.19 11.06 -4.04
C ALA A 153 9.78 11.53 -4.50
N HIS A 154 8.83 10.62 -4.72
CA HIS A 154 7.48 10.91 -5.22
C HIS A 154 6.38 10.62 -4.18
N THR A 155 6.74 10.42 -2.92
CA THR A 155 5.76 10.10 -1.86
C THR A 155 4.76 11.24 -1.60
N ASP A 156 5.13 12.48 -1.93
CA ASP A 156 4.25 13.65 -1.93
C ASP A 156 3.16 13.53 -3.01
N VAL A 157 3.54 13.26 -4.26
CA VAL A 157 2.63 13.04 -5.38
C VAL A 157 1.73 11.83 -5.10
N ILE A 158 2.27 10.74 -4.55
CA ILE A 158 1.48 9.56 -4.18
C ILE A 158 0.38 9.91 -3.18
N ARG A 159 0.69 10.66 -2.11
CA ARG A 159 -0.32 11.05 -1.11
C ARG A 159 -1.42 11.92 -1.74
N LEU A 160 -1.05 12.86 -2.60
CA LEU A 160 -2.03 13.66 -3.34
C LEU A 160 -2.88 12.80 -4.29
N MET A 161 -2.28 11.84 -5.00
CA MET A 161 -3.03 10.94 -5.88
C MET A 161 -3.98 10.02 -5.11
N LYS A 162 -3.60 9.58 -3.91
CA LYS A 162 -4.52 8.87 -3.01
C LYS A 162 -5.66 9.75 -2.52
N ARG A 163 -5.39 11.03 -2.25
CA ARG A 163 -6.44 12.01 -1.92
C ARG A 163 -7.37 12.25 -3.12
N TRP A 164 -6.83 12.49 -4.30
CA TRP A 164 -7.57 12.62 -5.56
C TRP A 164 -8.47 11.40 -5.80
N ARG A 165 -7.92 10.19 -5.71
CA ARG A 165 -8.68 8.94 -5.81
C ARG A 165 -9.88 8.93 -4.85
N LYS A 166 -9.64 9.27 -3.58
CA LYS A 166 -10.68 9.27 -2.55
C LYS A 166 -11.74 10.34 -2.79
N LEU A 167 -11.34 11.54 -3.20
CA LEU A 167 -12.27 12.65 -3.49
C LEU A 167 -13.24 12.28 -4.62
N HIS A 168 -12.74 11.61 -5.64
CA HIS A 168 -13.50 11.22 -6.83
C HIS A 168 -14.07 9.81 -6.77
N SER A 169 -14.03 9.15 -5.60
CA SER A 169 -14.59 7.81 -5.36
C SER A 169 -14.16 6.77 -6.41
N LEU A 170 -12.88 6.80 -6.80
CA LEU A 170 -12.34 5.89 -7.82
C LEU A 170 -11.95 4.55 -7.20
N GLU A 171 -12.45 3.46 -7.78
CA GLU A 171 -11.97 2.10 -7.55
C GLU A 171 -10.56 1.96 -8.16
N PHE A 172 -9.56 2.22 -7.32
CA PHE A 172 -8.16 2.20 -7.73
C PHE A 172 -7.29 1.76 -6.54
N PRO A 173 -6.84 0.48 -6.50
CA PRO A 173 -6.09 -0.06 -5.38
C PRO A 173 -4.89 0.81 -4.98
N SER A 174 -4.64 0.94 -3.68
CA SER A 174 -3.62 1.85 -3.13
C SER A 174 -2.22 1.57 -3.71
N PHE A 175 -1.87 0.30 -3.90
CA PHE A 175 -0.60 -0.11 -4.48
C PHE A 175 -0.54 0.18 -5.99
N ALA A 176 -1.65 0.00 -6.72
CA ALA A 176 -1.74 0.37 -8.13
C ALA A 176 -1.55 1.88 -8.33
N VAL A 177 -2.11 2.73 -7.45
CA VAL A 177 -1.87 4.19 -7.46
C VAL A 177 -0.38 4.51 -7.31
N GLU A 178 0.31 3.84 -6.38
CA GLU A 178 1.74 4.05 -6.13
C GLU A 178 2.58 3.69 -7.36
N LEU A 179 2.33 2.52 -7.97
CA LEU A 179 3.04 2.09 -9.17
C LEU A 179 2.73 2.98 -10.38
N ALA A 180 1.48 3.44 -10.52
CA ALA A 180 1.08 4.36 -11.58
C ALA A 180 1.80 5.72 -11.47
N VAL A 181 2.01 6.23 -10.25
CA VAL A 181 2.81 7.44 -10.03
C VAL A 181 4.26 7.22 -10.45
N LEU A 182 4.90 6.13 -10.01
CA LEU A 182 6.28 5.82 -10.41
C LEU A 182 6.41 5.67 -11.93
N ARG A 183 5.43 5.02 -12.57
CA ARG A 183 5.42 4.81 -14.01
C ARG A 183 5.21 6.13 -14.77
N GLY A 184 4.28 6.96 -14.33
CA GLY A 184 3.98 8.26 -14.94
C GLY A 184 5.10 9.30 -14.77
N LEU A 185 5.95 9.13 -13.75
CA LEU A 185 7.10 10.00 -13.49
C LEU A 185 8.44 9.41 -13.93
N GLN A 186 8.44 8.21 -14.51
CA GLN A 186 9.65 7.58 -15.02
C GLN A 186 10.30 8.49 -16.09
N GLN A 187 11.58 8.84 -15.91
CA GLN A 187 12.38 9.70 -16.81
C GLN A 187 12.07 11.21 -16.77
N THR A 188 11.40 11.69 -15.72
CA THR A 188 11.12 13.13 -15.57
C THR A 188 12.27 13.90 -14.94
N SER A 189 13.36 14.11 -15.70
CA SER A 189 14.41 15.08 -15.32
C SER A 189 14.00 16.54 -15.59
N ARG A 190 12.81 16.76 -16.16
CA ARG A 190 12.36 18.02 -16.76
C ARG A 190 11.42 18.87 -15.90
N TYR A 191 10.95 18.38 -14.76
CA TYR A 191 9.89 19.05 -14.00
C TYR A 191 10.21 19.08 -12.50
N SER A 192 10.41 20.29 -11.96
CA SER A 192 10.87 20.50 -10.58
C SER A 192 9.75 20.77 -9.56
N GLY A 193 8.50 20.94 -10.00
CA GLY A 193 7.36 21.33 -9.15
C GLY A 193 6.40 20.19 -8.77
N LEU A 194 5.68 20.35 -7.66
CA LEU A 194 4.69 19.37 -7.20
C LEU A 194 3.47 19.30 -8.13
N ALA A 195 2.93 20.44 -8.54
CA ALA A 195 1.81 20.52 -9.47
C ALA A 195 2.14 19.96 -10.84
N SER A 196 3.36 20.21 -11.33
CA SER A 196 3.82 19.68 -12.60
C SER A 196 3.94 18.16 -12.57
N ARG A 197 4.57 17.58 -11.53
CA ARG A 197 4.64 16.13 -11.35
C ARG A 197 3.26 15.51 -11.21
N PHE A 198 2.36 16.10 -10.44
CA PHE A 198 0.97 15.63 -10.32
C PHE A 198 0.25 15.62 -11.68
N ASN A 199 0.39 16.67 -12.48
CA ASN A 199 -0.20 16.76 -13.81
C ASN A 199 0.37 15.72 -14.79
N LEU A 200 1.65 15.36 -14.68
CA LEU A 200 2.24 14.27 -15.48
C LEU A 200 1.65 12.91 -15.11
N VAL A 201 1.36 12.67 -13.84
CA VAL A 201 0.64 11.46 -13.44
C VAL A 201 -0.78 11.46 -14.00
N LEU A 202 -1.50 12.58 -13.95
CA LEU A 202 -2.82 12.68 -14.60
C LEU A 202 -2.75 12.46 -16.12
N GLU A 203 -1.69 12.95 -16.78
CA GLU A 203 -1.44 12.69 -18.20
C GLU A 203 -1.27 11.20 -18.49
N PHE A 204 -0.39 10.55 -17.73
CA PHE A 204 -0.16 9.12 -17.81
C PHE A 204 -1.46 8.34 -17.59
N LEU A 205 -2.24 8.70 -16.57
CA LEU A 205 -3.50 8.03 -16.29
C LEU A 205 -4.52 8.24 -17.43
N ARG A 206 -4.64 9.45 -17.96
CA ARG A 206 -5.53 9.77 -19.08
C ARG A 206 -5.19 8.95 -20.32
N ASP A 207 -3.91 8.85 -20.66
CA ASP A 207 -3.48 8.38 -21.98
C ASP A 207 -3.05 6.90 -21.99
N ARG A 208 -2.62 6.36 -20.84
CA ARG A 208 -1.90 5.09 -20.79
C ARG A 208 -2.46 4.07 -19.80
N ILE A 209 -3.28 4.44 -18.80
CA ILE A 209 -3.72 3.47 -17.77
C ILE A 209 -4.45 2.24 -18.35
N GLY A 210 -5.15 2.41 -19.48
CA GLY A 210 -5.89 1.34 -20.15
C GLY A 210 -5.00 0.19 -20.65
N THR A 211 -3.73 0.46 -20.96
CA THR A 211 -2.77 -0.51 -21.53
C THR A 211 -1.44 -0.56 -20.77
N ALA A 212 -1.29 0.22 -19.71
CA ALA A 212 -0.07 0.26 -18.91
C ALA A 212 0.06 -1.00 -18.05
N GLN A 213 1.30 -1.46 -17.97
CA GLN A 213 1.72 -2.46 -16.99
C GLN A 213 2.21 -1.77 -15.72
N LEU A 214 1.76 -2.26 -14.58
CA LEU A 214 2.14 -1.80 -13.24
C LEU A 214 2.80 -2.97 -12.50
N ILE A 215 4.03 -3.29 -12.92
CA ILE A 215 4.77 -4.46 -12.43
C ILE A 215 5.17 -4.28 -10.96
N ASP A 216 4.83 -5.26 -10.13
CA ASP A 216 5.27 -5.31 -8.73
C ASP A 216 6.80 -5.48 -8.64
N PRO A 217 7.54 -4.56 -8.01
CA PRO A 217 8.99 -4.68 -7.89
C PRO A 217 9.42 -5.92 -7.08
N ALA A 218 8.56 -6.46 -6.21
CA ALA A 218 8.84 -7.67 -5.44
C ALA A 218 8.53 -8.97 -6.22
N ASN A 219 7.77 -8.90 -7.31
CA ASN A 219 7.33 -10.04 -8.09
C ASN A 219 7.08 -9.63 -9.55
N SER A 220 8.08 -9.81 -10.42
CA SER A 220 8.01 -9.39 -11.83
C SER A 220 6.92 -10.10 -12.66
N ASN A 221 6.37 -11.20 -12.15
CA ASN A 221 5.27 -11.92 -12.79
C ASN A 221 3.89 -11.36 -12.38
N ASN A 222 3.85 -10.40 -11.46
CA ASN A 222 2.62 -9.79 -10.96
C ASN A 222 2.46 -8.40 -11.58
N ASP A 223 1.56 -8.28 -12.56
CA ASP A 223 1.09 -7.00 -13.07
C ASP A 223 -0.12 -6.54 -12.25
N VAL A 224 0.08 -5.55 -11.38
CA VAL A 224 -0.98 -5.03 -10.49
C VAL A 224 -2.09 -4.34 -11.31
N ALA A 225 -1.83 -3.99 -12.58
CA ALA A 225 -2.86 -3.45 -13.46
C ALA A 225 -3.96 -4.49 -13.79
N ASP A 226 -3.70 -5.78 -13.60
CA ASP A 226 -4.70 -6.85 -13.82
C ASP A 226 -5.74 -6.93 -12.71
N GLU A 227 -5.50 -6.28 -11.56
CA GLU A 227 -6.51 -6.10 -10.51
C GLU A 227 -7.61 -5.10 -10.91
N LEU A 228 -7.37 -4.29 -11.94
CA LEU A 228 -8.30 -3.29 -12.45
C LEU A 228 -9.06 -3.80 -13.68
N THR A 229 -10.38 -3.75 -13.62
CA THR A 229 -11.25 -3.99 -14.76
C THR A 229 -11.12 -2.89 -15.82
N THR A 230 -11.54 -3.18 -17.05
CA THR A 230 -11.59 -2.19 -18.14
C THR A 230 -12.46 -0.98 -17.79
N ALA A 231 -13.56 -1.18 -17.05
CA ALA A 231 -14.45 -0.11 -16.62
C ALA A 231 -13.75 0.81 -15.60
N GLU A 232 -13.04 0.24 -14.63
CA GLU A 232 -12.27 1.01 -13.64
C GLU A 232 -11.14 1.81 -14.32
N LYS A 233 -10.38 1.19 -15.23
CA LYS A 233 -9.36 1.90 -16.03
C LYS A 233 -9.96 3.07 -16.83
N THR A 234 -11.14 2.88 -17.43
CA THR A 234 -11.86 3.91 -18.18
C THR A 234 -12.32 5.06 -17.27
N SER A 235 -12.84 4.73 -16.08
CA SER A 235 -13.24 5.72 -15.08
C SER A 235 -12.05 6.58 -14.63
N ILE A 236 -10.92 5.93 -14.30
CA ILE A 236 -9.67 6.60 -13.92
C ILE A 236 -9.19 7.55 -15.03
N ALA A 237 -9.13 7.09 -16.28
CA ALA A 237 -8.69 7.90 -17.41
C ALA A 237 -9.61 9.11 -17.67
N THR A 238 -10.93 8.92 -17.52
CA THR A 238 -11.93 9.98 -17.68
C THR A 238 -11.80 11.04 -16.60
N GLN A 239 -11.71 10.62 -15.33
CA GLN A 239 -11.53 11.54 -14.22
C GLN A 239 -10.19 12.30 -14.32
N ALA A 240 -9.13 11.63 -14.78
CA ALA A 240 -7.85 12.28 -15.01
C ALA A 240 -7.93 13.38 -16.08
N ARG A 241 -8.67 13.13 -17.18
CA ARG A 241 -8.96 14.15 -18.20
C ARG A 241 -9.70 15.35 -17.63
N GLN A 242 -10.77 15.11 -16.86
CA GLN A 242 -11.56 16.18 -16.23
C GLN A 242 -10.70 17.01 -15.26
N SER A 243 -9.90 16.34 -14.44
CA SER A 243 -9.02 16.98 -13.44
C SER A 243 -7.96 17.88 -14.08
N ARG A 244 -7.42 17.50 -15.25
CA ARG A 244 -6.48 18.35 -16.00
C ARG A 244 -7.11 19.59 -16.61
N ASN A 245 -8.42 19.53 -16.89
CA ASN A 245 -9.18 20.65 -17.45
C ASN A 245 -9.82 21.52 -16.36
N ALA A 246 -9.68 21.14 -15.09
CA ALA A 246 -10.20 21.90 -13.96
C ALA A 246 -9.46 23.24 -13.85
N THR A 247 -10.22 24.30 -13.55
CA THR A 247 -9.65 25.64 -13.35
C THR A 247 -8.97 25.76 -11.98
N TYR A 248 -9.47 25.03 -10.98
CA TYR A 248 -9.06 25.16 -9.58
C TYR A 248 -8.62 23.83 -8.98
N TRP A 249 -7.55 23.85 -8.18
CA TRP A 249 -7.00 22.66 -7.55
C TRP A 249 -7.89 22.09 -6.45
N GLU A 250 -8.74 22.91 -5.85
CA GLU A 250 -9.81 22.50 -4.93
C GLU A 250 -10.66 21.39 -5.57
N GLN A 251 -11.10 21.59 -6.82
CA GLN A 251 -11.91 20.62 -7.56
C GLN A 251 -11.17 19.29 -7.82
N VAL A 252 -9.84 19.30 -7.74
CA VAL A 252 -9.00 18.14 -8.05
C VAL A 252 -8.66 17.37 -6.78
N VAL A 253 -8.29 18.04 -5.68
CA VAL A 253 -7.72 17.36 -4.50
C VAL A 253 -8.37 17.73 -3.16
N TRP A 254 -9.35 18.64 -3.11
CA TRP A 254 -9.95 19.07 -1.84
C TRP A 254 -11.47 18.99 -1.82
#